data_AF-A0A938BJL8-F1
#
_entry.id   AF-A0A938BJL8-F1
#
_cell.length_a   1.000
_cell.length_b   1.000
_cell.length_c   1.000
_cell.angle_alpha   90.00
_cell.angle_beta   90.00
_cell.angle_gamma   90.00
#
_symmetry.space_group_name_H-M   'P 1'
#
loop_
_entity.id
_entity.type
_entity.pdbx_description
1 polymer ?
#
loop_
_entity_poly.entity_id
_entity_poly.type
_entity_poly.pdbx_seq_one_letter_code
_entity_poly.pdbx_strand_id
1 'polypeptide(L)'
;IGDYCHLAAFSCAIAIPSEELLEAETRPSGAVAVVTIENLTSFEQWLDVRPADTVAVLTGGFPGRSVIRLLRDLALPVLHWGDMDAGGFEILAYLKRSLRDVRPLAMGPDELLAFAESCRPLGDGDRRRLERLATLPELADSRESIGALLQQFRKLEQEIVPPSRVAAALSKVLAVRQSAKPDLAAPADGGARSA
;
A
#
# COMPACT_ATOMS: atom_id res chain seq x y z
N ILE A 1 17.02 29.33 1.59
CA ILE A 1 16.41 28.35 2.52
C ILE A 1 14.96 28.28 2.09
N GLY A 2 14.54 27.19 1.45
CA GLY A 2 13.16 27.06 0.98
C GLY A 2 12.24 26.74 2.15
N ASP A 3 11.01 27.25 2.12
CA ASP A 3 9.99 26.86 3.08
C ASP A 3 9.54 25.43 2.77
N TYR A 4 9.75 24.51 3.70
CA TYR A 4 9.32 23.12 3.57
C TYR A 4 7.96 22.93 4.24
N CYS A 5 7.08 22.20 3.58
CA CYS A 5 5.79 21.79 4.14
C CYS A 5 5.93 20.44 4.86
N HIS A 6 5.81 20.44 6.19
CA HIS A 6 5.76 19.20 6.96
C HIS A 6 4.34 18.61 6.90
N LEU A 7 4.18 17.50 6.18
CA LEU A 7 2.87 16.83 6.06
C LEU A 7 2.28 16.39 7.41
N ALA A 8 3.14 16.08 8.39
CA ALA A 8 2.71 15.75 9.76
C ALA A 8 2.10 16.93 10.54
N ALA A 9 2.24 18.17 10.05
CA ALA A 9 1.62 19.35 10.66
C ALA A 9 0.10 19.42 10.41
N PHE A 10 -0.42 18.63 9.47
CA PHE A 10 -1.85 18.59 9.14
C PHE A 10 -2.53 17.44 9.89
N SER A 11 -3.64 17.76 10.56
CA SER A 11 -4.52 16.75 11.16
C SER A 11 -5.48 16.11 10.14
N CYS A 12 -5.60 16.69 8.95
CA CYS A 12 -6.46 16.22 7.86
C CYS A 12 -5.65 15.92 6.60
N ALA A 13 -6.31 15.30 5.63
CA ALA A 13 -5.76 15.14 4.30
C ALA A 13 -5.52 16.50 3.62
N ILE A 14 -4.46 16.58 2.82
CA ILE A 14 -4.21 17.71 1.95
C ILE A 14 -4.32 17.27 0.48
N ALA A 15 -4.88 18.13 -0.35
CA ALA A 15 -4.86 17.96 -1.80
C ALA A 15 -3.77 18.87 -2.39
N ILE A 16 -2.84 18.28 -3.14
CA ILE A 16 -1.79 19.01 -3.85
C ILE A 16 -2.10 18.89 -5.35
N PRO A 17 -2.22 20.00 -6.10
CA PRO A 17 -2.37 19.95 -7.55
C PRO A 17 -1.24 19.16 -8.22
N SER A 18 -1.55 18.46 -9.31
CA SER A 18 -0.57 17.55 -9.93
C SER A 18 0.67 18.28 -10.45
N GLU A 19 0.49 19.50 -10.94
CA GLU A 19 1.57 20.38 -11.42
C GLU A 19 2.49 20.78 -10.28
N GLU A 20 1.93 21.16 -9.13
CA GLU A 20 2.72 21.51 -7.94
C GLU A 20 3.45 20.28 -7.37
N LEU A 21 2.78 19.12 -7.35
CA LEU A 21 3.39 17.87 -6.90
C LEU A 21 4.54 17.42 -7.83
N LEU A 22 4.47 17.74 -9.12
CA LEU A 22 5.55 17.52 -10.06
C LEU A 22 6.71 18.50 -9.85
N GLU A 23 6.53 19.68 -9.30
CA GLU A 23 7.66 20.57 -9.01
C GLU A 23 8.20 20.39 -7.57
N ALA A 24 7.48 19.64 -6.73
CA ALA A 24 7.87 19.38 -5.35
C ALA A 24 9.14 18.48 -5.23
N GLU A 25 9.93 18.77 -4.21
CA GLU A 25 11.02 17.92 -3.74
C GLU A 25 10.58 17.16 -2.48
N THR A 26 10.90 15.87 -2.41
CA THR A 26 10.78 15.11 -1.16
C THR A 26 12.03 15.27 -0.30
N ARG A 27 11.84 15.24 1.02
CA ARG A 27 12.94 15.18 2.00
C ARG A 27 12.81 13.91 2.82
N PRO A 28 13.93 13.30 3.25
CA PRO A 28 13.88 12.17 4.18
C PRO A 28 13.05 12.51 5.41
N SER A 29 12.27 11.54 5.87
CA SER A 29 11.44 11.66 7.07
C SER A 29 11.59 10.39 7.92
N GLY A 30 10.94 10.35 9.08
CA GLY A 30 10.84 9.14 9.89
C GLY A 30 9.87 8.09 9.36
N ALA A 31 9.22 8.32 8.20
CA ALA A 31 8.25 7.38 7.66
C ALA A 31 8.92 6.09 7.17
N VAL A 32 8.30 4.95 7.47
CA VAL A 32 8.82 3.60 7.17
C VAL A 32 8.11 2.93 6.00
N ALA A 33 6.92 3.42 5.62
CA ALA A 33 6.14 2.91 4.49
C ALA A 33 5.13 3.94 3.98
N VAL A 34 4.65 3.71 2.76
CA VAL A 34 3.50 4.39 2.17
C VAL A 34 2.34 3.40 2.08
N VAL A 35 1.15 3.83 2.50
CA VAL A 35 -0.10 3.10 2.27
C VAL A 35 -0.88 3.80 1.17
N THR A 36 -1.07 3.14 0.03
CA THR A 36 -1.92 3.65 -1.05
C THR A 36 -3.33 3.09 -0.91
N ILE A 37 -4.33 3.97 -0.93
CA ILE A 37 -5.74 3.62 -0.69
C ILE A 37 -6.55 4.06 -1.89
N GLU A 38 -7.38 3.18 -2.42
CA GLU A 38 -8.19 3.45 -3.61
C GLU A 38 -9.37 4.38 -3.31
N ASN A 39 -10.22 4.03 -2.35
CA ASN A 39 -11.49 4.71 -2.09
C ASN A 39 -11.36 5.84 -1.05
N LEU A 40 -12.04 6.96 -1.31
CA LEU A 40 -12.00 8.14 -0.45
C LEU A 40 -12.52 7.85 0.97
N THR A 41 -13.65 7.16 1.09
CA THR A 41 -14.22 6.83 2.41
C THR A 41 -13.28 5.96 3.24
N SER A 42 -12.69 4.93 2.64
CA SER A 42 -11.69 4.08 3.28
C SER A 42 -10.43 4.86 3.68
N PHE A 43 -10.02 5.81 2.84
CA PHE A 43 -8.89 6.69 3.14
C PHE A 43 -9.16 7.62 4.32
N GLU A 44 -10.33 8.26 4.38
CA GLU A 44 -10.72 9.11 5.51
C GLU A 44 -10.73 8.32 6.83
N GLN A 45 -11.36 7.14 6.84
CA GLN A 45 -11.39 6.28 8.03
C GLN A 45 -9.99 5.74 8.42
N TRP A 46 -9.10 5.53 7.44
CA TRP A 46 -7.72 5.14 7.70
C TRP A 46 -6.95 6.20 8.48
N LEU A 47 -7.22 7.49 8.23
CA LEU A 47 -6.48 8.57 8.89
C LEU A 47 -6.59 8.51 10.42
N ASP A 48 -7.70 8.01 10.96
CA ASP A 48 -7.94 7.90 12.41
C ASP A 48 -7.11 6.82 13.09
N VAL A 49 -6.70 5.77 12.36
CA VAL A 49 -6.01 4.61 12.92
C VAL A 49 -4.59 4.41 12.36
N ARG A 50 -4.17 5.24 11.41
CA ARG A 50 -2.87 5.09 10.75
C ARG A 50 -1.72 5.21 11.76
N PRO A 51 -0.65 4.40 11.61
CA PRO A 51 0.59 4.65 12.34
C PRO A 51 1.22 5.99 11.94
N ALA A 52 1.78 6.71 12.92
CA ALA A 52 2.37 8.04 12.72
C ALA A 52 3.61 8.03 11.81
N ASP A 53 4.27 6.89 11.67
CA ASP A 53 5.44 6.65 10.83
C ASP A 53 5.06 6.14 9.42
N THR A 54 3.82 6.38 8.96
CA THR A 54 3.41 6.05 7.59
C THR A 54 2.86 7.26 6.85
N VAL A 55 3.03 7.23 5.53
CA VAL A 55 2.41 8.21 4.62
C VAL A 55 1.18 7.55 3.99
N ALA A 56 0.01 8.16 4.09
CA ALA A 56 -1.18 7.72 3.38
C ALA A 56 -1.34 8.50 2.07
N VAL A 57 -1.64 7.80 0.98
CA VAL A 57 -1.88 8.40 -0.35
C VAL A 57 -3.19 7.85 -0.91
N LEU A 58 -4.17 8.73 -1.13
CA LEU A 58 -5.37 8.40 -1.89
C LEU A 58 -5.03 8.32 -3.38
N THR A 59 -5.32 7.20 -4.04
CA THR A 59 -5.13 7.06 -5.49
C THR A 59 -6.38 7.43 -6.29
N GLY A 60 -7.58 7.20 -5.75
CA GLY A 60 -8.84 7.51 -6.44
C GLY A 60 -9.00 6.77 -7.77
N GLY A 61 -8.58 5.50 -7.81
CA GLY A 61 -8.41 4.71 -9.03
C GLY A 61 -6.93 4.57 -9.45
N PHE A 62 -6.67 4.53 -10.76
CA PHE A 62 -5.30 4.40 -11.29
C PHE A 62 -4.48 5.67 -11.00
N PRO A 63 -3.35 5.57 -10.28
CA PRO A 63 -2.56 6.74 -9.94
C PRO A 63 -1.89 7.35 -11.18
N GLY A 64 -2.02 8.67 -11.32
CA GLY A 64 -1.39 9.42 -12.40
C GLY A 64 0.13 9.57 -12.25
N ARG A 65 0.75 10.21 -13.25
CA ARG A 65 2.21 10.42 -13.32
C ARG A 65 2.77 11.15 -12.09
N SER A 66 2.07 12.14 -11.56
CA SER A 66 2.48 12.93 -10.38
C SER A 66 2.58 12.04 -9.13
N VAL A 67 1.56 11.22 -8.89
CA VAL A 67 1.54 10.25 -7.78
C VAL A 67 2.63 9.20 -7.94
N ILE A 68 2.80 8.61 -9.14
CA ILE A 68 3.85 7.62 -9.39
C ILE A 68 5.25 8.21 -9.15
N ARG A 69 5.47 9.46 -9.57
CA ARG A 69 6.73 10.16 -9.27
C ARG A 69 6.91 10.35 -7.78
N LEU A 70 5.92 10.88 -7.05
CA LEU A 70 5.98 11.04 -5.60
C LEU A 70 6.36 9.72 -4.91
N LEU A 71 5.68 8.63 -5.24
CA LEU A 71 5.93 7.32 -4.64
C LEU A 71 7.36 6.82 -4.93
N ARG A 72 7.91 7.13 -6.10
CA ARG A 72 9.30 6.82 -6.46
C ARG A 72 10.29 7.68 -5.67
N ASP A 73 10.02 8.97 -5.54
CA ASP A 73 10.88 9.95 -4.88
C ASP A 73 10.89 9.77 -3.35
N LEU A 74 9.82 9.21 -2.77
CA LEU A 74 9.81 8.77 -1.37
C LEU A 74 10.73 7.57 -1.13
N ALA A 75 10.94 6.72 -2.15
CA ALA A 75 11.77 5.51 -2.07
C ALA A 75 11.43 4.59 -0.87
N LEU A 76 10.17 4.62 -0.44
CA LEU A 76 9.63 3.78 0.63
C LEU A 76 8.88 2.57 0.05
N PRO A 77 8.74 1.50 0.84
CA PRO A 77 7.78 0.45 0.56
C PRO A 77 6.38 1.00 0.30
N VAL A 78 5.69 0.48 -0.71
CA VAL A 78 4.30 0.82 -0.98
C VAL A 78 3.41 -0.38 -0.66
N LEU A 79 2.44 -0.16 0.22
CA LEU A 79 1.46 -1.15 0.64
C LEU A 79 0.10 -0.70 0.14
N HIS A 80 -0.44 -1.40 -0.84
CA HIS A 80 -1.67 -1.00 -1.50
C HIS A 80 -2.88 -1.73 -0.91
N TRP A 81 -3.85 -0.94 -0.46
CA TRP A 81 -5.16 -1.40 -0.06
C TRP A 81 -6.18 -0.90 -1.09
N GLY A 82 -6.84 -1.83 -1.77
CA GLY A 82 -7.90 -1.57 -2.74
C GLY A 82 -8.98 -2.64 -2.65
N ASP A 83 -9.95 -2.59 -3.56
CA ASP A 83 -11.01 -3.59 -3.64
C ASP A 83 -10.45 -4.99 -3.92
N MET A 84 -11.06 -6.02 -3.34
CA MET A 84 -10.79 -7.39 -3.73
C MET A 84 -11.66 -7.77 -4.93
N ASP A 85 -11.33 -7.17 -6.08
CA ASP A 85 -11.94 -7.44 -7.38
C ASP A 85 -10.94 -7.19 -8.52
N ALA A 86 -11.42 -7.26 -9.78
CA ALA A 86 -10.56 -7.06 -10.94
C ALA A 86 -9.92 -5.66 -10.99
N GLY A 87 -10.62 -4.61 -10.53
CA GLY A 87 -10.14 -3.23 -10.55
C GLY A 87 -9.01 -3.01 -9.57
N GLY A 88 -9.19 -3.40 -8.30
CA GLY A 88 -8.17 -3.27 -7.27
C GLY A 88 -6.88 -4.03 -7.62
N PHE A 89 -6.99 -5.24 -8.18
CA PHE A 89 -5.81 -5.99 -8.64
C PHE A 89 -5.15 -5.41 -9.91
N GLU A 90 -5.90 -4.73 -10.78
CA GLU A 90 -5.31 -4.00 -11.92
C GLU A 90 -4.50 -2.78 -11.43
N ILE A 91 -4.98 -2.05 -10.43
CA ILE A 91 -4.25 -0.94 -9.81
C ILE A 91 -2.98 -1.46 -9.12
N LEU A 92 -3.08 -2.57 -8.37
CA LEU A 92 -1.92 -3.23 -7.77
C LEU A 92 -0.86 -3.59 -8.81
N ALA A 93 -1.28 -4.21 -9.93
CA ALA A 93 -0.37 -4.56 -11.02
C ALA A 93 0.27 -3.32 -11.65
N TYR A 94 -0.49 -2.25 -11.84
CA TYR A 94 0.02 -0.98 -12.37
C TYR A 94 1.07 -0.35 -11.45
N LEU A 95 0.83 -0.35 -10.14
CA LEU A 95 1.80 0.11 -9.15
C LEU A 95 3.08 -0.73 -9.18
N LYS A 96 2.95 -2.07 -9.22
CA LYS A 96 4.09 -3.01 -9.28
C LYS A 96 4.93 -2.91 -10.55
N ARG A 97 4.35 -2.49 -11.67
CA ARG A 97 5.10 -2.18 -12.90
C ARG A 97 5.86 -0.87 -12.80
N SER A 98 5.37 0.05 -11.99
CA SER A 98 5.86 1.44 -11.92
C SER A 98 6.90 1.66 -10.81
N LEU A 99 6.91 0.79 -9.81
CA LEU A 99 7.64 0.92 -8.55
C LEU A 99 8.29 -0.43 -8.17
N ARG A 100 9.36 -0.39 -7.36
CA ARG A 100 10.18 -1.59 -7.07
C ARG A 100 9.64 -2.48 -5.94
N ASP A 101 9.02 -1.90 -4.92
CA ASP A 101 8.61 -2.61 -3.70
C ASP A 101 7.15 -2.28 -3.36
N VAL A 102 6.24 -2.98 -4.03
CA VAL A 102 4.79 -2.84 -3.83
C VAL A 102 4.21 -4.17 -3.41
N ARG A 103 3.36 -4.16 -2.37
CA ARG A 103 2.65 -5.35 -1.89
C ARG A 103 1.17 -5.06 -1.64
N PRO A 104 0.29 -6.06 -1.80
CA PRO A 104 -1.09 -5.93 -1.32
C PRO A 104 -1.12 -5.80 0.21
N LEU A 105 -2.08 -5.04 0.72
CA LEU A 105 -2.36 -4.84 2.14
C LEU A 105 -3.84 -5.12 2.40
N ALA A 106 -4.13 -6.12 3.24
CA ALA A 106 -5.49 -6.56 3.54
C ALA A 106 -6.33 -6.89 2.27
N MET A 107 -5.67 -7.51 1.29
CA MET A 107 -6.30 -8.05 0.06
C MET A 107 -6.03 -9.56 -0.04
N GLY A 108 -6.06 -10.26 1.09
CA GLY A 108 -5.77 -11.69 1.21
C GLY A 108 -7.04 -12.56 1.28
N PRO A 109 -6.92 -13.89 1.10
CA PRO A 109 -8.05 -14.80 1.29
C PRO A 109 -8.69 -14.71 2.68
N ASP A 110 -7.91 -14.34 3.70
CA ASP A 110 -8.38 -14.15 5.07
C ASP A 110 -9.45 -13.07 5.19
N GLU A 111 -9.38 -12.01 4.36
CA GLU A 111 -10.39 -10.96 4.32
C GLU A 111 -11.69 -11.47 3.69
N LEU A 112 -11.61 -12.21 2.58
CA LEU A 112 -12.79 -12.84 1.97
C LEU A 112 -13.49 -13.80 2.92
N LEU A 113 -12.73 -14.57 3.69
CA LEU A 113 -13.27 -15.49 4.67
C LEU A 113 -13.92 -14.75 5.85
N ALA A 114 -13.23 -13.75 6.41
CA ALA A 114 -13.70 -13.00 7.56
C ALA A 114 -14.98 -12.19 7.28
N PHE A 115 -15.16 -11.74 6.03
CA PHE A 115 -16.28 -10.91 5.61
C PHE A 115 -17.17 -11.57 4.54
N ALA A 116 -17.22 -12.91 4.54
CA ALA A 116 -17.91 -13.69 3.51
C ALA A 116 -19.40 -13.31 3.34
N GLU A 117 -20.08 -12.94 4.43
CA GLU A 117 -21.50 -12.53 4.43
C GLU A 117 -21.74 -11.17 3.76
N SER A 118 -20.71 -10.32 3.69
CA SER A 118 -20.75 -8.99 3.09
C SER A 118 -20.19 -8.98 1.65
N CYS A 119 -19.65 -10.10 1.18
CA CYS A 119 -19.18 -10.25 -0.19
C CYS A 119 -20.33 -10.13 -1.20
N ARG A 120 -20.03 -9.54 -2.35
CA ARG A 120 -20.95 -9.42 -3.49
C ARG A 120 -20.63 -10.46 -4.57
N PRO A 121 -21.58 -10.83 -5.44
CA PRO A 121 -21.32 -11.73 -6.56
C PRO A 121 -20.26 -11.17 -7.52
N LEU A 122 -19.39 -12.06 -8.01
CA LEU A 122 -18.39 -11.75 -9.03
C LEU A 122 -18.99 -11.91 -10.43
N GLY A 123 -19.09 -10.81 -11.19
CA GLY A 123 -19.61 -10.82 -12.55
C GLY A 123 -18.66 -11.49 -13.56
N ASP A 124 -19.19 -11.94 -14.69
CA ASP A 124 -18.40 -12.62 -15.74
C ASP A 124 -17.28 -11.75 -16.32
N GLY A 125 -17.50 -10.43 -16.40
CA GLY A 125 -16.48 -9.47 -16.85
C GLY A 125 -15.28 -9.44 -15.91
N ASP A 126 -15.53 -9.35 -14.61
CA ASP A 126 -14.48 -9.36 -13.59
C ASP A 126 -13.76 -10.71 -13.55
N ARG A 127 -14.50 -11.83 -13.70
CA ARG A 127 -13.91 -13.17 -13.78
C ARG A 127 -12.85 -13.28 -14.87
N ARG A 128 -13.18 -12.89 -16.11
CA ARG A 128 -12.24 -12.94 -17.24
C ARG A 128 -11.02 -12.03 -17.02
N ARG A 129 -11.21 -10.87 -16.38
CA ARG A 129 -10.10 -9.97 -16.03
C ARG A 129 -9.21 -10.61 -14.97
N LEU A 130 -9.78 -11.19 -13.92
CA LEU A 130 -9.05 -11.88 -12.85
C LEU A 130 -8.28 -13.09 -13.35
N GLU A 131 -8.86 -13.90 -14.26
CA GLU A 131 -8.16 -15.01 -14.91
C GLU A 131 -6.90 -14.52 -15.64
N ARG A 132 -7.00 -13.41 -16.39
CA ARG A 132 -5.84 -12.77 -17.03
C ARG A 132 -4.84 -12.26 -16.00
N LEU A 133 -5.31 -11.56 -14.96
CA LEU A 133 -4.46 -11.01 -13.89
C LEU A 133 -3.67 -12.08 -13.15
N ALA A 134 -4.27 -13.25 -12.90
CA ALA A 134 -3.59 -14.38 -12.25
C ALA A 134 -2.34 -14.85 -13.02
N THR A 135 -2.30 -14.65 -14.34
CA THR A 135 -1.15 -15.02 -15.17
C THR A 135 0.01 -14.03 -15.11
N LEU A 136 -0.24 -12.80 -14.62
CA LEU A 136 0.78 -11.74 -14.61
C LEU A 136 1.89 -12.06 -13.60
N PRO A 137 3.18 -11.97 -13.98
CA PRO A 137 4.29 -12.18 -13.06
C PRO A 137 4.29 -11.19 -11.87
N GLU A 138 3.84 -9.96 -12.10
CA GLU A 138 3.80 -8.92 -11.07
C GLU A 138 2.84 -9.28 -9.93
N LEU A 139 1.78 -10.04 -10.22
CA LEU A 139 0.78 -10.47 -9.25
C LEU A 139 1.03 -11.88 -8.70
N ALA A 140 2.25 -12.41 -8.81
CA ALA A 140 2.59 -13.74 -8.32
C ALA A 140 2.27 -13.94 -6.83
N ASP A 141 2.50 -12.92 -6.00
CA ASP A 141 2.19 -12.90 -4.56
C ASP A 141 0.70 -12.70 -4.23
N SER A 142 -0.13 -12.45 -5.24
CA SER A 142 -1.57 -12.20 -5.12
C SER A 142 -2.41 -13.29 -5.80
N ARG A 143 -1.77 -14.31 -6.39
CA ARG A 143 -2.45 -15.41 -7.10
C ARG A 143 -3.42 -16.19 -6.22
N GLU A 144 -3.06 -16.37 -4.95
CA GLU A 144 -3.93 -17.05 -3.99
C GLU A 144 -5.22 -16.25 -3.75
N SER A 145 -5.11 -14.94 -3.52
CA SER A 145 -6.25 -14.04 -3.38
C SER A 145 -7.13 -14.03 -4.62
N ILE A 146 -6.53 -13.92 -5.81
CA ILE A 146 -7.26 -13.95 -7.08
C ILE A 146 -7.95 -15.30 -7.28
N GLY A 147 -7.28 -16.40 -6.94
CA GLY A 147 -7.85 -17.74 -6.96
C GLY A 147 -9.06 -17.88 -6.05
N ALA A 148 -9.00 -17.33 -4.83
CA ALA A 148 -10.11 -17.34 -3.89
C ALA A 148 -11.35 -16.60 -4.45
N LEU A 149 -11.17 -15.43 -5.06
CA LEU A 149 -12.26 -14.69 -5.73
C LEU A 149 -12.94 -15.53 -6.83
N LEU A 150 -12.12 -16.17 -7.68
CA LEU A 150 -12.59 -17.00 -8.79
C LEU A 150 -13.32 -18.25 -8.31
N GLN A 151 -12.82 -18.91 -7.27
CA GLN A 151 -13.41 -20.13 -6.71
C GLN A 151 -14.73 -19.87 -5.99
N GLN A 152 -14.80 -18.76 -5.24
CA GLN A 152 -15.97 -18.41 -4.44
C GLN A 152 -17.04 -17.66 -5.24
N PHE A 153 -16.70 -17.19 -6.46
CA PHE A 153 -17.54 -16.31 -7.28
C PHE A 153 -18.01 -15.07 -6.51
N ARG A 154 -17.11 -14.53 -5.68
CA ARG A 154 -17.38 -13.42 -4.77
C ARG A 154 -16.30 -12.35 -4.90
N LYS A 155 -16.69 -11.11 -4.63
CA LYS A 155 -15.80 -9.95 -4.46
C LYS A 155 -16.11 -9.21 -3.18
N LEU A 156 -15.12 -8.49 -2.66
CA LEU A 156 -15.22 -7.75 -1.41
C LEU A 156 -14.82 -6.29 -1.63
N GLU A 157 -15.75 -5.39 -1.34
CA GLU A 157 -15.52 -3.94 -1.40
C GLU A 157 -14.63 -3.51 -0.24
N GLN A 158 -13.75 -2.53 -0.48
CA GLN A 158 -12.74 -2.04 0.44
C GLN A 158 -13.35 -1.58 1.78
N GLU A 159 -14.49 -0.88 1.72
CA GLU A 159 -15.20 -0.30 2.87
C GLU A 159 -15.68 -1.36 3.87
N ILE A 160 -15.78 -2.63 3.45
CA ILE A 160 -16.18 -3.73 4.32
C ILE A 160 -15.04 -4.11 5.28
N VAL A 161 -13.78 -3.92 4.85
CA VAL A 161 -12.61 -4.27 5.68
C VAL A 161 -12.32 -3.11 6.63
N PRO A 162 -12.46 -3.30 7.96
CA PRO A 162 -12.26 -2.19 8.91
C PRO A 162 -10.81 -1.71 8.90
N PRO A 163 -10.56 -0.39 8.97
CA PRO A 163 -9.19 0.16 9.02
C PRO A 163 -8.32 -0.42 10.13
N SER A 164 -8.90 -0.79 11.29
CA SER A 164 -8.17 -1.44 12.38
C SER A 164 -7.58 -2.80 11.98
N ARG A 165 -8.28 -3.56 11.13
CA ARG A 165 -7.78 -4.83 10.58
C ARG A 165 -6.64 -4.57 9.60
N VAL A 166 -6.75 -3.52 8.79
CA VAL A 166 -5.69 -3.07 7.87
C VAL A 166 -4.44 -2.64 8.64
N ALA A 167 -4.60 -1.92 9.76
CA ALA A 167 -3.51 -1.49 10.62
C ALA A 167 -2.81 -2.68 11.30
N ALA A 168 -3.58 -3.69 11.70
CA ALA A 168 -3.01 -4.94 12.21
C ALA A 168 -2.21 -5.70 11.12
N ALA A 169 -2.73 -5.75 9.88
CA ALA A 169 -2.01 -6.35 8.75
C ALA A 169 -0.72 -5.58 8.44
N LEU A 170 -0.76 -4.25 8.43
CA LEU A 170 0.39 -3.38 8.26
C LEU A 170 1.47 -3.66 9.31
N SER A 171 1.08 -3.73 10.58
CA SER A 171 1.99 -4.01 11.69
C SER A 171 2.71 -5.35 11.52
N LYS A 172 2.00 -6.40 11.06
CA LYS A 172 2.60 -7.70 10.75
C LYS A 172 3.61 -7.60 9.60
N VAL A 173 3.25 -6.91 8.52
CA VAL A 173 4.13 -6.72 7.37
C VAL A 173 5.41 -5.98 7.78
N LEU A 174 5.31 -4.90 8.56
CA LEU A 174 6.47 -4.14 9.02
C LEU A 174 7.35 -4.94 9.98
N ALA A 175 6.76 -5.72 10.89
CA ALA A 175 7.51 -6.56 11.82
C ALA A 175 8.37 -7.62 11.11
N VAL A 176 7.82 -8.30 10.10
CA VAL A 176 8.56 -9.29 9.29
C VAL A 176 9.79 -8.66 8.63
N ARG A 177 9.71 -7.38 8.22
CA ARG A 177 10.82 -6.67 7.58
C ARG A 177 11.92 -6.26 8.55
N GLN A 178 11.55 -5.90 9.78
CA GLN A 178 12.53 -5.61 10.82
C GLN A 178 13.36 -6.85 11.15
N SER A 179 12.71 -8.03 11.24
CA SER A 179 13.39 -9.30 11.47
C SER A 179 14.22 -9.80 10.27
N ALA A 180 13.92 -9.36 9.04
CA ALA A 180 14.62 -9.77 7.82
C ALA A 180 15.81 -8.86 7.45
N LYS A 181 16.02 -7.75 8.16
CA LYS A 181 17.20 -6.90 7.98
C LYS A 181 18.34 -7.54 8.79
N PRO A 182 19.41 -8.05 8.16
CA PRO A 182 20.54 -8.57 8.92
C PRO A 182 21.13 -7.44 9.75
N ASP A 183 21.47 -7.75 11.00
CA ASP A 183 22.14 -6.88 11.95
C ASP A 183 23.36 -6.25 11.28
N LEU A 184 23.24 -5.00 10.83
CA LEU A 184 24.42 -4.17 10.61
C LEU A 184 24.82 -3.66 12.00
N ALA A 185 25.36 -4.57 12.79
CA ALA A 185 25.93 -4.27 14.09
C ALA A 185 27.04 -3.23 13.91
N ALA A 186 27.07 -2.30 14.87
CA ALA A 186 27.87 -1.09 14.98
C ALA A 186 29.36 -1.23 14.56
N PRO A 187 30.02 -0.11 14.17
CA PRO A 187 31.45 -0.12 13.92
C PRO A 187 32.18 -0.63 15.17
N ALA A 188 33.09 -1.57 14.97
CA ALA A 188 33.99 -2.05 16.00
C ALA A 188 34.71 -0.83 16.61
N ASP A 189 34.49 -0.67 17.91
CA ASP A 189 35.19 0.29 18.76
C ASP A 189 36.69 0.01 18.63
N GLY A 190 37.36 0.87 17.86
CA GLY A 190 38.80 0.83 17.64
C GLY A 190 39.54 1.32 18.87
N GLY A 191 39.44 0.54 19.95
CA GLY A 191 40.31 0.66 21.11
C GLY A 191 41.74 0.32 20.71
N ALA A 192 42.56 1.33 20.49
CA ALA A 192 44.02 1.22 20.54
C ALA A 192 44.55 2.25 21.53
N ARG A 193 44.70 1.82 22.79
CA ARG A 193 45.63 2.42 23.75
C ARG A 193 46.98 1.71 23.64
N SER A 194 48.02 2.53 23.64
CA SER A 194 49.39 2.29 24.12
C SER A 194 50.39 1.57 23.21
N ALA A 195 51.37 2.33 22.69
CA ALA A 195 52.70 2.48 23.30
C ALA A 195 53.37 3.77 22.80
#